data_AF-A0A2T4PXJ9-F1
#
_entry.id   AF-A0A2T4PXJ9-F1
#
_cell.length_a   1.000
_cell.length_b   1.000
_cell.length_c   1.000
_cell.angle_alpha   90.00
_cell.angle_beta   90.00
_cell.angle_gamma   90.00
#
_symmetry.space_group_name_H-M   'P 1'
#
loop_
_entity.id
_entity.type
_entity.pdbx_description
1 polymer ?
#
loop_
_entity_poly.entity_id
_entity_poly.type
_entity_poly.pdbx_seq_one_letter_code
_entity_poly.pdbx_strand_id
1 'polypeptide(L)'
;MFVSQSRIGRIENRYEWLNREIKQSKEVIESKGFPCVFGVQGHKKEVHFYSALNYPYSPEELSKDIDLYLNELKKMPKKDRGISGLLVYFEPIGNMSIHAKQFMVWQLLSSMKNKYGYKKDNIDNNPLDDGYVYRFKNELWFINFSSNSYKHRKSRNLGTFITLAMQTLSKSDEYFNYNMETKAKAQKNVRKLAEKYDGCPVHSGLGPVIGSGKFSPAKLSYFIGDTNSEKSYEPWKFQAFRPQKIILDESIISENRPQVKHFECLYGNEKIKRYSNCKEEHDINENNLLVTNSSDLVELYNSNIQIATFNKNIASEYNVFDIDYMNDLLALRFIKDNAIYN
;
A
#
# COMPACT_ATOMS: atom_id res chain seq x y z
N MET A 1 6.05 14.42 7.69
CA MET A 1 5.66 15.25 8.88
C MET A 1 5.25 14.31 10.01
N PHE A 2 5.79 14.46 11.22
CA PHE A 2 5.50 13.60 12.37
C PHE A 2 4.83 14.36 13.54
N VAL A 3 3.79 13.78 14.16
CA VAL A 3 3.06 14.40 15.27
C VAL A 3 2.37 13.35 16.16
N SER A 4 2.23 13.63 17.46
CA SER A 4 1.41 12.82 18.36
C SER A 4 -0.08 13.14 18.22
N GLN A 5 -0.96 12.15 18.37
CA GLN A 5 -2.41 12.34 18.28
C GLN A 5 -2.90 13.47 19.20
N SER A 6 -2.44 13.52 20.45
CA SER A 6 -2.79 14.57 21.44
C SER A 6 -2.37 15.99 21.06
N ARG A 7 -1.54 16.16 20.00
CA ARG A 7 -1.04 17.46 19.55
C ARG A 7 -1.55 17.83 18.15
N ILE A 8 -2.42 17.01 17.54
CA ILE A 8 -2.81 17.18 16.15
C ILE A 8 -3.57 18.49 15.88
N GLY A 9 -4.44 18.90 16.82
CA GLY A 9 -5.21 20.15 16.73
C GLY A 9 -4.35 21.43 16.70
N ARG A 10 -3.03 21.33 16.96
CA ARG A 10 -2.09 22.45 16.83
C ARG A 10 -1.48 22.57 15.42
N ILE A 11 -1.69 21.57 14.58
CA ILE A 11 -1.16 21.46 13.21
C ILE A 11 -2.29 21.49 12.18
N GLU A 12 -3.52 21.11 12.59
CA GLU A 12 -4.75 21.35 11.85
C GLU A 12 -4.73 22.79 11.32
N ASN A 13 -4.85 22.94 9.98
CA ASN A 13 -4.86 24.16 9.16
C ASN A 13 -3.67 24.38 8.22
N ARG A 14 -2.60 23.57 8.27
CA ARG A 14 -1.51 23.71 7.28
C ARG A 14 -1.70 22.92 5.98
N TYR A 15 -2.45 21.81 6.00
CA TYR A 15 -2.64 20.94 4.83
C TYR A 15 -4.06 20.36 4.79
N GLU A 16 -4.86 20.73 3.80
CA GLU A 16 -6.25 20.28 3.70
C GLU A 16 -6.39 18.76 3.52
N TRP A 17 -5.52 18.14 2.72
CA TRP A 17 -5.57 16.70 2.48
C TRP A 17 -5.31 15.89 3.75
N LEU A 18 -4.37 16.36 4.57
CA LEU A 18 -4.03 15.71 5.83
C LEU A 18 -5.17 15.82 6.84
N ASN A 19 -5.83 16.98 6.90
CA ASN A 19 -7.03 17.16 7.73
C ASN A 19 -8.13 16.16 7.34
N ARG A 20 -8.33 15.92 6.03
CA ARG A 20 -9.29 14.91 5.54
C ARG A 20 -8.88 13.49 5.95
N GLU A 21 -7.60 13.14 5.82
CA GLU A 21 -7.07 11.83 6.25
C GLU A 21 -7.28 11.57 7.75
N ILE A 22 -6.93 12.56 8.59
CA ILE A 22 -7.10 12.47 10.05
C ILE A 22 -8.57 12.34 10.42
N LYS A 23 -9.43 13.18 9.82
CA LYS A 23 -10.87 13.14 10.06
C LYS A 23 -11.46 11.78 9.69
N GLN A 24 -11.16 11.27 8.50
CA GLN A 24 -11.65 9.97 8.03
C GLN A 24 -11.16 8.83 8.93
N SER A 25 -9.87 8.80 9.26
CA SER A 25 -9.29 7.77 10.13
C SER A 25 -9.90 7.78 11.52
N LYS A 26 -10.11 8.98 12.10
CA LYS A 26 -10.81 9.13 13.37
C LYS A 26 -12.24 8.58 13.30
N GLU A 27 -13.02 8.99 12.30
CA GLU A 27 -14.40 8.54 12.13
C GLU A 27 -14.50 7.01 11.99
N VAL A 28 -13.58 6.40 11.25
CA VAL A 28 -13.54 4.93 11.09
C VAL A 28 -13.17 4.24 12.40
N ILE A 29 -12.13 4.71 13.11
CA ILE A 29 -11.69 4.12 14.39
C ILE A 29 -12.78 4.26 15.47
N GLU A 30 -13.49 5.40 15.51
CA GLU A 30 -14.58 5.67 16.45
C GLU A 30 -15.90 5.00 16.03
N SER A 31 -15.99 4.47 14.81
CA SER A 31 -17.20 3.83 14.31
C SER A 31 -17.58 2.60 15.13
N LYS A 32 -18.88 2.42 15.34
CA LYS A 32 -19.42 1.31 16.12
C LYS A 32 -19.05 -0.02 15.48
N GLY A 33 -18.32 -0.85 16.24
CA GLY A 33 -17.94 -2.20 15.82
C GLY A 33 -16.63 -2.28 15.05
N PHE A 34 -15.87 -1.19 14.93
CA PHE A 34 -14.53 -1.22 14.34
C PHE A 34 -13.65 -2.31 15.03
N PRO A 35 -12.99 -3.19 14.25
CA PRO A 35 -12.50 -4.46 14.81
C PRO A 35 -11.17 -4.39 15.55
N CYS A 36 -10.35 -3.35 15.32
CA CYS A 36 -9.04 -3.24 15.96
C CYS A 36 -9.17 -2.71 17.39
N VAL A 37 -9.39 -3.61 18.35
CA VAL A 37 -9.56 -3.24 19.78
C VAL A 37 -8.38 -2.42 20.32
N PHE A 38 -7.15 -2.69 19.86
CA PHE A 38 -5.95 -1.96 20.27
C PHE A 38 -5.88 -0.57 19.66
N GLY A 39 -6.28 -0.43 18.38
CA GLY A 39 -6.42 0.87 17.73
C GLY A 39 -7.48 1.74 18.42
N VAL A 40 -8.63 1.15 18.80
CA VAL A 40 -9.65 1.88 19.57
C VAL A 40 -9.12 2.30 20.94
N GLN A 41 -8.41 1.41 21.64
CA GLN A 41 -7.87 1.69 22.97
C GLN A 41 -6.76 2.76 22.93
N GLY A 42 -5.85 2.66 21.95
CA GLY A 42 -4.78 3.63 21.74
C GLY A 42 -5.33 5.00 21.37
N HIS A 43 -6.34 5.04 20.50
CA HIS A 43 -7.02 6.26 20.08
C HIS A 43 -7.70 6.96 21.25
N LYS A 44 -8.44 6.23 22.09
CA LYS A 44 -9.09 6.78 23.29
C LYS A 44 -8.10 7.35 24.32
N LYS A 45 -6.88 6.81 24.37
CA LYS A 45 -5.80 7.31 25.24
C LYS A 45 -4.93 8.36 24.57
N GLU A 46 -5.19 8.69 23.30
CA GLU A 46 -4.39 9.61 22.49
C GLU A 46 -2.90 9.25 22.41
N VAL A 47 -2.61 7.94 22.40
CA VAL A 47 -1.23 7.41 22.36
C VAL A 47 -0.77 7.00 20.96
N HIS A 48 -1.54 7.31 19.91
CA HIS A 48 -1.09 7.14 18.55
C HIS A 48 -0.23 8.31 18.06
N PHE A 49 0.50 8.05 16.99
CA PHE A 49 1.31 9.03 16.28
C PHE A 49 0.99 8.99 14.81
N TYR A 50 1.10 10.13 14.14
CA TYR A 50 0.83 10.28 12.72
C TYR A 50 2.11 10.68 11.98
N SER A 51 2.37 10.01 10.87
CA SER A 51 3.34 10.41 9.85
C SER A 51 2.57 10.77 8.59
N ALA A 52 2.95 11.85 7.92
CA ALA A 52 2.37 12.27 6.65
C ALA A 52 3.50 12.37 5.62
N LEU A 53 3.43 11.54 4.57
CA LEU A 53 4.40 11.47 3.48
C LEU A 53 3.87 12.19 2.25
N ASN A 54 4.63 13.13 1.72
CA ASN A 54 4.30 13.81 0.47
C ASN A 54 4.76 12.99 -0.73
N TYR A 55 4.10 13.16 -1.87
CA TYR A 55 4.56 12.57 -3.12
C TYR A 55 5.73 13.39 -3.70
N PRO A 56 6.80 12.76 -4.23
CA PRO A 56 7.06 11.32 -4.27
C PRO A 56 7.45 10.73 -2.90
N TYR A 57 6.83 9.61 -2.54
CA TYR A 57 7.01 8.99 -1.22
C TYR A 57 8.43 8.45 -1.04
N SER A 58 9.09 8.87 0.04
CA SER A 58 10.50 8.59 0.30
C SER A 58 10.73 7.65 1.49
N PRO A 59 11.58 6.60 1.34
CA PRO A 59 12.07 5.82 2.47
C PRO A 59 12.81 6.67 3.51
N GLU A 60 13.54 7.71 3.09
CA GLU A 60 14.27 8.60 3.97
C GLU A 60 13.34 9.41 4.87
N GLU A 61 12.24 9.93 4.34
CA GLU A 61 11.23 10.64 5.13
C GLU A 61 10.56 9.70 6.14
N LEU A 62 10.07 8.54 5.68
CA LEU A 62 9.45 7.55 6.56
C LEU A 62 10.42 7.06 7.65
N SER A 63 11.69 6.87 7.32
CA SER A 63 12.74 6.52 8.28
C SER A 63 12.89 7.56 9.38
N LYS A 64 12.90 8.86 9.04
CA LYS A 64 13.00 9.95 10.04
C LYS A 64 11.80 9.96 10.97
N ASP A 65 10.59 9.83 10.41
CA ASP A 65 9.35 9.80 11.19
C ASP A 65 9.29 8.56 12.11
N ILE A 66 9.79 7.41 11.65
CA ILE A 66 9.94 6.21 12.50
C ILE A 66 10.94 6.43 13.63
N ASP A 67 12.09 7.07 13.39
CA ASP A 67 13.06 7.34 14.46
C ASP A 67 12.45 8.20 15.57
N LEU A 68 11.65 9.21 15.19
CA LEU A 68 10.88 10.02 16.13
C LEU A 68 9.85 9.18 16.90
N TYR A 69 9.07 8.36 16.20
CA TYR A 69 8.10 7.45 16.80
C TYR A 69 8.74 6.51 17.84
N LEU A 70 9.84 5.85 17.48
CA LEU A 70 10.54 4.92 18.37
C LEU A 70 11.12 5.64 19.60
N ASN A 71 11.54 6.89 19.45
CA ASN A 71 12.00 7.71 20.58
C ASN A 71 10.87 8.10 21.52
N GLU A 72 9.68 8.40 21.01
CA GLU A 72 8.50 8.66 21.85
C GLU A 72 8.05 7.39 22.59
N LEU A 73 8.03 6.23 21.92
CA LEU A 73 7.72 4.95 22.57
C LEU A 73 8.60 4.66 23.80
N LYS A 74 9.89 5.00 23.76
CA LYS A 74 10.82 4.81 24.90
C LYS A 74 10.40 5.61 26.13
N LYS A 75 9.81 6.79 25.93
CA LYS A 75 9.36 7.71 26.99
C LYS A 75 8.01 7.29 27.58
N MET A 76 7.24 6.46 26.87
CA MET A 76 5.91 6.03 27.31
C MET A 76 5.96 4.94 28.38
N PRO A 77 4.93 4.84 29.25
CA PRO A 77 4.73 3.69 30.13
C PRO A 77 4.56 2.40 29.32
N LYS A 78 5.12 1.28 29.83
CA LYS A 78 5.07 -0.03 29.15
C LYS A 78 3.66 -0.45 28.73
N LYS A 79 2.68 -0.23 29.61
CA LYS A 79 1.26 -0.56 29.40
C LYS A 79 0.61 0.16 28.21
N ASP A 80 1.20 1.26 27.73
CA ASP A 80 0.66 2.06 26.62
C ASP A 80 1.43 1.83 25.31
N ARG A 81 2.68 1.34 25.36
CA ARG A 81 3.50 1.11 24.16
C ARG A 81 2.90 0.09 23.19
N GLY A 82 2.33 -1.00 23.70
CA GLY A 82 1.76 -2.06 22.87
C GLY A 82 0.34 -1.77 22.35
N ILE A 83 -0.22 -0.62 22.67
CA ILE A 83 -1.45 -0.11 22.05
C ILE A 83 -1.22 1.20 21.29
N SER A 84 0.00 1.74 21.36
CA SER A 84 0.47 2.82 20.50
C SER A 84 0.76 2.28 19.11
N GLY A 85 0.42 3.08 18.12
CA GLY A 85 0.57 2.77 16.71
C GLY A 85 0.96 4.02 15.96
N LEU A 86 1.68 3.83 14.85
CA LEU A 86 2.01 4.88 13.89
C LEU A 86 1.05 4.76 12.71
N LEU A 87 0.18 5.75 12.50
CA LEU A 87 -0.59 5.86 11.26
C LEU A 87 0.24 6.67 10.26
N VAL A 88 0.62 6.05 9.15
CA VAL A 88 1.35 6.71 8.06
C VAL A 88 0.35 7.03 6.95
N TYR A 89 0.07 8.32 6.77
CA TYR A 89 -0.76 8.85 5.70
C TYR A 89 0.08 9.21 4.49
N PHE A 90 -0.42 8.86 3.30
CA PHE A 90 0.20 9.18 2.03
C PHE A 90 -0.60 10.27 1.38
N GLU A 91 0.05 11.34 0.95
CA GLU A 91 -0.58 12.42 0.20
C GLU A 91 -1.37 11.85 -1.00
N PRO A 92 -2.68 12.11 -1.11
CA PRO A 92 -3.48 11.60 -2.21
C PRO A 92 -2.99 12.13 -3.57
N ILE A 93 -2.64 11.22 -4.46
CA ILE A 93 -2.23 11.55 -5.84
C ILE A 93 -3.32 11.30 -6.87
N GLY A 94 -4.57 11.10 -6.44
CA GLY A 94 -5.73 10.81 -7.28
C GLY A 94 -6.15 9.34 -7.23
N ASN A 95 -7.05 8.94 -8.14
CA ASN A 95 -7.58 7.58 -8.16
C ASN A 95 -6.56 6.57 -8.67
N MET A 96 -6.49 5.41 -8.02
CA MET A 96 -5.64 4.29 -8.39
C MET A 96 -6.31 2.98 -7.97
N SER A 97 -6.01 1.91 -8.70
CA SER A 97 -6.44 0.55 -8.34
C SER A 97 -5.78 0.11 -7.04
N ILE A 98 -6.41 -0.86 -6.36
CA ILE A 98 -5.88 -1.40 -5.11
C ILE A 98 -4.49 -2.00 -5.30
N HIS A 99 -4.28 -2.75 -6.39
CA HIS A 99 -3.00 -3.40 -6.67
C HIS A 99 -1.89 -2.38 -6.99
N ALA A 100 -2.18 -1.29 -7.70
CA ALA A 100 -1.22 -0.22 -7.92
C ALA A 100 -0.77 0.41 -6.59
N LYS A 101 -1.71 0.73 -5.69
CA LYS A 101 -1.40 1.27 -4.36
C LYS A 101 -0.59 0.29 -3.49
N GLN A 102 -0.99 -0.98 -3.48
CA GLN A 102 -0.27 -2.02 -2.74
C GLN A 102 1.16 -2.20 -3.28
N PHE A 103 1.35 -2.16 -4.60
CA PHE A 103 2.68 -2.24 -5.20
C PHE A 103 3.55 -1.03 -4.87
N MET A 104 3.00 0.19 -4.88
CA MET A 104 3.73 1.38 -4.43
C MET A 104 4.21 1.26 -2.98
N VAL A 105 3.33 0.83 -2.08
CA VAL A 105 3.70 0.60 -0.67
C VAL A 105 4.75 -0.50 -0.54
N TRP A 106 4.60 -1.59 -1.30
CA TRP A 106 5.60 -2.65 -1.36
C TRP A 106 6.97 -2.13 -1.75
N GLN A 107 7.07 -1.26 -2.77
CA GLN A 107 8.34 -0.65 -3.19
C GLN A 107 8.94 0.24 -2.09
N LEU A 108 8.12 1.04 -1.42
CA LEU A 108 8.56 1.89 -0.31
C LEU A 108 9.10 1.05 0.85
N LEU A 109 8.32 0.07 1.32
CA LEU A 109 8.68 -0.77 2.47
C LEU A 109 9.85 -1.71 2.16
N SER A 110 9.94 -2.22 0.93
CA SER A 110 11.11 -2.98 0.48
C SER A 110 12.36 -2.11 0.45
N SER A 111 12.25 -0.86 0.00
CA SER A 111 13.35 0.09 0.05
C SER A 111 13.74 0.44 1.49
N MET A 112 12.77 0.57 2.39
CA MET A 112 13.00 0.73 3.84
C MET A 112 13.79 -0.44 4.42
N LYS A 113 13.39 -1.69 4.14
CA LYS A 113 14.11 -2.89 4.57
C LYS A 113 15.52 -2.95 3.98
N ASN A 114 15.69 -2.62 2.70
CA ASN A 114 17.01 -2.66 2.06
C ASN A 114 17.97 -1.60 2.62
N LYS A 115 17.49 -0.39 2.91
CA LYS A 115 18.32 0.74 3.40
C LYS A 115 18.52 0.72 4.91
N TYR A 116 17.48 0.37 5.67
CA TYR A 116 17.42 0.52 7.13
C TYR A 116 17.15 -0.81 7.88
N GLY A 117 17.17 -1.93 7.16
CA GLY A 117 17.11 -3.28 7.72
C GLY A 117 18.46 -3.75 8.27
N TYR A 118 18.40 -4.82 9.05
CA TYR A 118 19.60 -5.48 9.56
C TYR A 118 20.17 -6.39 8.46
N LYS A 119 21.40 -6.15 8.00
CA LYS A 119 22.01 -6.97 6.92
C LYS A 119 22.43 -8.37 7.36
N LYS A 120 22.52 -8.62 8.67
CA LYS A 120 23.09 -9.84 9.27
C LYS A 120 22.12 -10.58 10.19
N ASP A 121 20.82 -10.30 10.12
CA ASP A 121 19.88 -11.07 10.92
C ASP A 121 19.53 -12.41 10.27
N ASN A 122 19.20 -13.40 11.10
CA ASN A 122 18.71 -14.71 10.65
C ASN A 122 17.25 -14.65 10.17
N ILE A 123 16.72 -13.46 9.92
CA ILE A 123 15.35 -13.29 9.45
C ILE A 123 15.39 -13.34 7.94
N ASP A 124 14.47 -14.11 7.37
CA ASP A 124 14.39 -14.27 5.94
C ASP A 124 14.23 -12.92 5.22
N ASN A 125 15.16 -12.65 4.32
CA ASN A 125 15.20 -11.44 3.51
C ASN A 125 14.59 -11.64 2.13
N ASN A 126 14.32 -12.88 1.74
CA ASN A 126 13.71 -13.21 0.47
C ASN A 126 12.18 -13.23 0.61
N PRO A 127 11.46 -12.33 -0.07
CA PRO A 127 10.00 -12.28 0.03
C PRO A 127 9.29 -13.47 -0.63
N LEU A 128 9.99 -14.35 -1.32
CA LEU A 128 9.44 -15.63 -1.78
C LEU A 128 9.31 -16.65 -0.64
N ASP A 129 10.05 -16.49 0.44
CA ASP A 129 10.04 -17.44 1.56
C ASP A 129 8.94 -17.14 2.58
N ASP A 130 8.40 -18.20 3.18
CA ASP A 130 7.26 -18.13 4.10
C ASP A 130 7.57 -17.35 5.40
N GLY A 131 8.86 -17.23 5.74
CA GLY A 131 9.33 -16.49 6.91
C GLY A 131 9.47 -14.97 6.71
N TYR A 132 9.25 -14.45 5.50
CA TYR A 132 9.50 -13.04 5.22
C TYR A 132 8.65 -12.09 6.08
N VAL A 133 9.35 -11.10 6.63
CA VAL A 133 8.78 -10.04 7.46
C VAL A 133 9.51 -8.73 7.24
N TYR A 134 8.80 -7.62 7.46
CA TYR A 134 9.40 -6.30 7.48
C TYR A 134 10.13 -6.05 8.80
N ARG A 135 11.46 -6.02 8.72
CA ARG A 135 12.33 -5.60 9.81
C ARG A 135 13.25 -4.50 9.36
N PHE A 136 13.13 -3.35 10.02
CA PHE A 136 13.99 -2.18 9.83
C PHE A 136 13.97 -1.35 11.11
N LYS A 137 15.01 -0.54 11.33
CA LYS A 137 15.17 0.27 12.54
C LYS A 137 15.11 -0.56 13.83
N ASN A 138 15.69 -1.76 13.79
CA ASN A 138 15.75 -2.75 14.88
C ASN A 138 14.40 -3.25 15.39
N GLU A 139 13.32 -3.02 14.65
CA GLU A 139 11.98 -3.46 15.01
C GLU A 139 11.41 -4.38 13.93
N LEU A 140 10.70 -5.39 14.40
CA LEU A 140 9.83 -6.20 13.56
C LEU A 140 8.46 -5.51 13.49
N TRP A 141 7.94 -5.29 12.29
CA TRP A 141 6.76 -4.49 12.09
C TRP A 141 5.53 -5.33 11.79
N PHE A 142 4.46 -5.07 12.54
CA PHE A 142 3.11 -5.35 12.09
C PHE A 142 2.65 -4.16 11.23
N ILE A 143 2.19 -4.42 10.02
CA ILE A 143 1.75 -3.39 9.08
C ILE A 143 0.38 -3.77 8.53
N ASN A 144 -0.61 -2.93 8.77
CA ASN A 144 -1.90 -3.04 8.10
C ASN A 144 -1.91 -2.04 6.94
N PHE A 145 -1.87 -2.54 5.71
CA PHE A 145 -2.20 -1.72 4.54
C PHE A 145 -3.70 -1.45 4.52
N SER A 146 -4.04 -0.17 4.37
CA SER A 146 -5.39 0.32 4.24
C SER A 146 -5.49 1.32 3.08
N SER A 147 -6.65 1.35 2.41
CA SER A 147 -6.90 2.22 1.28
C SER A 147 -8.39 2.47 1.05
N ASN A 148 -8.73 3.63 0.48
CA ASN A 148 -10.09 3.93 0.04
C ASN A 148 -10.59 3.06 -1.15
N SER A 149 -9.72 2.22 -1.72
CA SER A 149 -10.07 1.22 -2.73
C SER A 149 -10.81 0.01 -2.14
N TYR A 150 -10.70 -0.27 -0.84
CA TYR A 150 -11.46 -1.35 -0.20
C TYR A 150 -12.94 -0.96 -0.09
N LYS A 151 -13.84 -1.77 -0.67
CA LYS A 151 -15.30 -1.56 -0.64
C LYS A 151 -16.00 -2.57 0.26
N HIS A 152 -15.54 -3.81 0.27
CA HIS A 152 -16.11 -4.89 1.06
C HIS A 152 -15.41 -5.02 2.41
N ARG A 153 -14.07 -4.96 2.44
CA ARG A 153 -13.30 -4.96 3.70
C ARG A 153 -13.18 -3.55 4.26
N LYS A 154 -14.28 -3.05 4.82
CA LYS A 154 -14.38 -1.71 5.43
C LYS A 154 -13.33 -1.48 6.51
N SER A 155 -12.94 -2.52 7.25
CA SER A 155 -11.88 -2.48 8.26
C SER A 155 -10.49 -2.18 7.69
N ARG A 156 -10.31 -2.34 6.37
CA ARG A 156 -9.12 -1.96 5.60
C ARG A 156 -9.29 -0.63 4.87
N ASN A 157 -10.31 0.17 5.18
CA ASN A 157 -10.52 1.51 4.64
C ASN A 157 -10.52 2.55 5.79
N LEU A 158 -9.32 2.94 6.24
CA LEU A 158 -9.08 3.88 7.32
C LEU A 158 -9.05 5.33 6.82
N GLY A 159 -8.45 5.58 5.67
CA GLY A 159 -8.15 6.92 5.17
C GLY A 159 -8.81 7.25 3.84
N THR A 160 -8.46 8.41 3.29
CA THR A 160 -8.98 8.90 1.99
C THR A 160 -8.16 8.44 0.79
N PHE A 161 -6.93 7.94 0.99
CA PHE A 161 -6.08 7.38 -0.06
C PHE A 161 -5.36 6.09 0.37
N ILE A 162 -4.14 6.18 0.89
CA ILE A 162 -3.38 5.06 1.46
C ILE A 162 -3.06 5.42 2.91
N THR A 163 -3.28 4.46 3.81
CA THR A 163 -2.89 4.55 5.21
C THR A 163 -2.21 3.26 5.63
N LEU A 164 -1.06 3.36 6.29
CA LEU A 164 -0.47 2.23 6.99
C LEU A 164 -0.70 2.39 8.48
N ALA A 165 -1.37 1.42 9.10
CA ALA A 165 -1.32 1.30 10.56
C ALA A 165 -0.17 0.37 10.94
N MET A 166 0.89 0.98 11.49
CA MET A 166 2.13 0.29 11.84
C MET A 166 2.28 0.14 13.35
N GLN A 167 2.74 -1.02 13.78
CA GLN A 167 3.03 -1.30 15.18
C GLN A 167 4.30 -2.13 15.33
N THR A 168 5.09 -1.82 16.36
CA THR A 168 6.28 -2.60 16.72
C THR A 168 5.85 -3.90 17.42
N LEU A 169 6.23 -5.04 16.85
CA LEU A 169 5.89 -6.34 17.44
C LEU A 169 6.56 -6.53 18.81
N SER A 170 7.76 -5.98 19.03
CA SER A 170 8.42 -6.05 20.34
C SER A 170 7.60 -5.40 21.47
N LYS A 171 6.90 -4.29 21.18
CA LYS A 171 6.08 -3.58 22.17
C LYS A 171 4.69 -4.20 22.32
N SER A 172 4.16 -4.77 21.25
CA SER A 172 2.98 -5.64 21.33
C SER A 172 3.27 -6.83 22.26
N ASP A 173 4.41 -7.50 22.06
CA ASP A 173 4.82 -8.64 22.87
C ASP A 173 5.00 -8.30 24.36
N GLU A 174 5.64 -7.15 24.64
CA GLU A 174 5.76 -6.60 26.00
C GLU A 174 4.38 -6.38 26.64
N TYR A 175 3.42 -5.81 25.90
CA TYR A 175 2.06 -5.56 26.39
C TYR A 175 1.28 -6.83 26.74
N PHE A 176 1.47 -7.89 25.95
CA PHE A 176 0.87 -9.19 26.25
C PHE A 176 1.65 -9.99 27.30
N ASN A 177 2.69 -9.42 27.93
CA ASN A 177 3.60 -10.13 28.83
C ASN A 177 4.12 -11.44 28.22
N TYR A 178 4.38 -11.44 26.90
CA TYR A 178 4.80 -12.61 26.13
C TYR A 178 3.82 -13.81 26.16
N ASN A 179 2.56 -13.59 26.59
CA ASN A 179 1.56 -14.64 26.72
C ASN A 179 0.86 -14.95 25.38
N MET A 180 1.17 -16.10 24.78
CA MET A 180 0.62 -16.52 23.50
C MET A 180 -0.89 -16.77 23.52
N GLU A 181 -1.44 -17.30 24.60
CA GLU A 181 -2.90 -17.54 24.71
C GLU A 181 -3.69 -16.24 24.71
N THR A 182 -3.17 -15.21 25.40
CA THR A 182 -3.80 -13.88 25.46
C THR A 182 -3.75 -13.21 24.08
N LYS A 183 -2.62 -13.32 23.37
CA LYS A 183 -2.52 -12.88 21.97
C LYS A 183 -3.53 -13.61 21.07
N ALA A 184 -3.63 -14.93 21.21
CA ALA A 184 -4.56 -15.74 20.43
C ALA A 184 -6.02 -15.36 20.69
N LYS A 185 -6.41 -15.14 21.96
CA LYS A 185 -7.75 -14.66 22.36
C LYS A 185 -8.04 -13.27 21.77
N ALA A 186 -7.10 -12.35 21.86
CA ALA A 186 -7.23 -11.03 21.26
C ALA A 186 -7.40 -11.11 19.73
N GLN A 187 -6.58 -11.92 19.06
CA GLN A 187 -6.67 -12.11 17.61
C GLN A 187 -8.00 -12.74 17.19
N LYS A 188 -8.50 -13.76 17.91
CA LYS A 188 -9.84 -14.35 17.68
C LYS A 188 -10.93 -13.29 17.80
N ASN A 189 -10.85 -12.44 18.82
CA ASN A 189 -11.81 -11.37 19.01
C ASN A 189 -11.76 -10.34 17.85
N VAL A 190 -10.57 -9.89 17.45
CA VAL A 190 -10.40 -8.99 16.30
C VAL A 190 -10.97 -9.60 15.03
N ARG A 191 -10.71 -10.89 14.76
CA ARG A 191 -11.24 -11.60 13.60
C ARG A 191 -12.77 -11.66 13.60
N LYS A 192 -13.38 -12.04 14.72
CA LYS A 192 -14.84 -12.07 14.89
C LYS A 192 -15.47 -10.70 14.65
N LEU A 193 -14.85 -9.64 15.17
CA LEU A 193 -15.32 -8.27 14.95
C LEU A 193 -15.15 -7.86 13.49
N ALA A 194 -14.04 -8.24 12.84
CA ALA A 194 -13.77 -7.90 11.45
C ALA A 194 -14.80 -8.55 10.53
N GLU A 195 -15.14 -9.82 10.73
CA GLU A 195 -16.17 -10.50 9.94
C GLU A 195 -17.53 -9.81 10.04
N LYS A 196 -17.90 -9.40 11.27
CA LYS A 196 -19.14 -8.67 11.51
C LYS A 196 -19.11 -7.28 10.89
N TYR A 197 -17.99 -6.57 10.99
CA TYR A 197 -17.84 -5.19 10.51
C TYR A 197 -17.77 -5.12 8.98
N ASP A 198 -17.01 -6.02 8.38
CA ASP A 198 -16.81 -6.11 6.93
C ASP A 198 -18.00 -6.79 6.24
N GLY A 199 -18.76 -7.64 6.95
CA GLY A 199 -19.83 -8.43 6.37
C GLY A 199 -19.33 -9.56 5.46
N CYS A 200 -18.05 -9.93 5.57
CA CYS A 200 -17.44 -11.03 4.84
C CYS A 200 -16.46 -11.82 5.73
N PRO A 201 -16.17 -13.10 5.43
CA PRO A 201 -15.22 -13.87 6.23
C PRO A 201 -13.83 -13.25 6.25
N VAL A 202 -13.04 -13.54 7.30
CA VAL A 202 -11.64 -13.08 7.36
C VAL A 202 -10.86 -13.51 6.13
N HIS A 203 -9.93 -12.66 5.69
CA HIS A 203 -9.10 -12.98 4.53
C HIS A 203 -8.15 -14.15 4.83
N SER A 204 -8.06 -15.11 3.91
CA SER A 204 -7.19 -16.30 4.03
C SER A 204 -5.72 -15.94 4.27
N GLY A 205 -5.23 -14.90 3.59
CA GLY A 205 -3.90 -14.29 3.80
C GLY A 205 -3.59 -13.78 5.22
N LEU A 206 -4.57 -13.65 6.13
CA LEU A 206 -4.30 -13.37 7.54
C LEU A 206 -3.75 -14.60 8.30
N GLY A 207 -3.79 -15.78 7.71
CA GLY A 207 -3.36 -17.02 8.33
C GLY A 207 -4.22 -17.52 9.48
N PRO A 208 -3.79 -18.58 10.18
CA PRO A 208 -4.46 -19.06 11.37
C PRO A 208 -4.26 -18.11 12.55
N VAL A 209 -4.97 -18.41 13.64
CA VAL A 209 -4.72 -17.76 14.91
C VAL A 209 -3.34 -18.19 15.42
N ILE A 210 -2.60 -17.26 16.03
CA ILE A 210 -1.31 -17.54 16.66
C ILE A 210 -1.46 -18.72 17.63
N GLY A 211 -0.60 -19.72 17.47
CA GLY A 211 -0.62 -20.95 18.28
C GLY A 211 -1.68 -21.99 17.89
N SER A 212 -2.44 -21.80 16.81
CA SER A 212 -3.50 -22.74 16.40
C SER A 212 -3.25 -23.49 15.09
N GLY A 213 -2.02 -23.47 14.54
CA GLY A 213 -1.70 -24.14 13.28
C GLY A 213 -0.40 -23.66 12.64
N LYS A 214 -0.13 -24.12 11.40
CA LYS A 214 1.03 -23.67 10.61
C LYS A 214 0.93 -22.17 10.34
N PHE A 215 1.93 -21.41 10.77
CA PHE A 215 2.01 -19.97 10.55
C PHE A 215 1.81 -19.65 9.06
N SER A 216 0.89 -18.75 8.74
CA SER A 216 0.80 -18.20 7.39
C SER A 216 1.85 -17.10 7.27
N PRO A 217 2.53 -17.00 6.13
CA PRO A 217 3.54 -15.97 5.92
C PRO A 217 3.00 -14.59 6.23
N ALA A 218 3.64 -13.87 7.16
CA ALA A 218 3.22 -12.52 7.56
C ALA A 218 3.06 -11.57 6.36
N LYS A 219 3.88 -11.77 5.32
CA LYS A 219 3.83 -11.05 4.04
C LYS A 219 2.45 -11.01 3.38
N LEU A 220 1.68 -12.09 3.46
CA LEU A 220 0.33 -12.17 2.87
C LEU A 220 -0.68 -11.33 3.65
N SER A 221 -0.46 -11.14 4.96
CA SER A 221 -1.36 -10.39 5.82
C SER A 221 -1.27 -8.87 5.61
N TYR A 222 -0.14 -8.40 5.06
CA TYR A 222 0.11 -7.00 4.76
C TYR A 222 -0.78 -6.52 3.61
N PHE A 223 -0.91 -7.29 2.51
CA PHE A 223 -1.56 -6.90 1.26
C PHE A 223 -2.71 -7.86 0.87
N ILE A 224 -3.78 -7.88 1.68
CA ILE A 224 -4.95 -8.72 1.41
C ILE A 224 -5.85 -8.09 0.32
N GLY A 225 -6.58 -8.92 -0.44
CA GLY A 225 -7.57 -8.46 -1.42
C GLY A 225 -8.84 -7.90 -0.76
N ASP A 226 -9.72 -7.27 -1.54
CA ASP A 226 -10.97 -6.68 -1.00
C ASP A 226 -12.01 -7.75 -0.69
N THR A 227 -11.98 -8.87 -1.39
CA THR A 227 -12.89 -10.01 -1.18
C THR A 227 -12.11 -11.28 -0.83
N ASN A 228 -12.79 -12.43 -0.70
CA ASN A 228 -12.14 -13.75 -0.59
C ASN A 228 -12.11 -14.51 -1.93
N SER A 229 -12.79 -14.00 -2.95
CA SER A 229 -12.69 -14.53 -4.32
C SER A 229 -11.37 -14.17 -4.99
N GLU A 230 -10.76 -13.08 -4.55
CA GLU A 230 -9.43 -12.66 -4.98
C GLU A 230 -8.36 -13.34 -4.10
N LYS A 231 -7.28 -13.81 -4.72
CA LYS A 231 -6.08 -14.22 -3.98
C LYS A 231 -5.43 -12.98 -3.34
N SER A 232 -4.72 -13.17 -2.23
CA SER A 232 -3.88 -12.10 -1.69
C SER A 232 -2.94 -11.59 -2.77
N TYR A 233 -2.80 -10.28 -2.88
CA TYR A 233 -1.85 -9.71 -3.83
C TYR A 233 -0.42 -10.00 -3.36
N GLU A 234 0.42 -10.48 -4.27
CA GLU A 234 1.80 -10.88 -4.00
C GLU A 234 2.78 -9.93 -4.70
N PRO A 235 2.94 -8.68 -4.23
CA PRO A 235 3.70 -7.65 -4.94
C PRO A 235 5.18 -8.00 -5.13
N TRP A 236 5.73 -8.91 -4.33
CA TRP A 236 7.12 -9.37 -4.45
C TRP A 236 7.41 -10.20 -5.70
N LYS A 237 6.37 -10.85 -6.26
CA LYS A 237 6.46 -11.55 -7.55
C LYS A 237 6.62 -10.61 -8.73
N PHE A 238 6.48 -9.30 -8.51
CA PHE A 238 6.53 -8.32 -9.58
C PHE A 238 7.82 -7.48 -9.54
N GLN A 239 8.29 -7.10 -10.73
CA GLN A 239 9.33 -6.11 -10.98
C GLN A 239 8.68 -4.86 -11.54
N ALA A 240 9.10 -3.70 -11.06
CA ALA A 240 8.55 -2.44 -11.54
C ALA A 240 9.00 -2.14 -12.96
N PHE A 241 8.07 -1.68 -13.79
CA PHE A 241 8.38 -1.07 -15.07
C PHE A 241 8.26 0.44 -14.93
N ARG A 242 9.32 1.16 -15.33
CA ARG A 242 9.35 2.62 -15.32
C ARG A 242 9.68 3.08 -16.73
N PRO A 243 8.68 3.45 -17.53
CA PRO A 243 8.95 3.88 -18.89
C PRO A 243 9.83 5.13 -18.90
N GLN A 244 10.66 5.26 -19.93
CA GLN A 244 11.41 6.50 -20.16
C GLN A 244 10.48 7.60 -20.69
N LYS A 245 9.57 7.22 -21.59
CA LYS A 245 8.49 8.07 -22.12
C LYS A 245 7.16 7.33 -22.11
N ILE A 246 6.09 8.08 -21.88
CA ILE A 246 4.71 7.62 -22.01
C ILE A 246 4.08 8.29 -23.21
N ILE A 247 3.58 7.48 -24.13
CA ILE A 247 2.90 7.90 -25.35
C ILE A 247 1.41 7.70 -25.13
N LEU A 248 0.63 8.77 -25.21
CA LEU A 248 -0.82 8.71 -25.07
C LEU A 248 -1.49 8.78 -26.44
N ASP A 249 -2.31 7.78 -26.75
CA ASP A 249 -3.26 7.85 -27.87
C ASP A 249 -4.20 9.06 -27.71
N GLU A 250 -4.54 9.72 -28.82
CA GLU A 250 -5.43 10.89 -28.83
C GLU A 250 -6.83 10.53 -28.29
N SER A 251 -7.28 9.30 -28.52
CA SER A 251 -8.52 8.78 -27.94
C SER A 251 -8.48 8.84 -26.40
N ILE A 252 -7.40 8.32 -25.79
CA ILE A 252 -7.16 8.35 -24.33
C ILE A 252 -7.16 9.77 -23.79
N ILE A 253 -6.49 10.69 -24.48
CA ILE A 253 -6.44 12.11 -24.08
C ILE A 253 -7.83 12.73 -24.12
N SER A 254 -8.60 12.46 -25.17
CA SER A 254 -9.93 13.04 -25.36
C SER A 254 -10.92 12.56 -24.29
N GLU A 255 -10.87 11.28 -23.95
CA GLU A 255 -11.77 10.63 -22.99
C GLU A 255 -11.41 10.95 -21.53
N ASN A 256 -10.12 11.15 -21.24
CA ASN A 256 -9.59 11.25 -19.88
C ASN A 256 -8.89 12.58 -19.59
N ARG A 257 -9.26 13.66 -20.30
CA ARG A 257 -8.55 14.95 -20.27
C ARG A 257 -8.22 15.47 -18.86
N PRO A 258 -9.15 15.51 -17.88
CA PRO A 258 -8.82 15.95 -16.52
C PRO A 258 -7.76 15.07 -15.83
N GLN A 259 -7.87 13.75 -15.99
CA GLN A 259 -6.99 12.76 -15.38
C GLN A 259 -5.60 12.79 -16.02
N VAL A 260 -5.52 12.98 -17.34
CA VAL A 260 -4.26 13.15 -18.06
C VAL A 260 -3.52 14.40 -17.58
N LYS A 261 -4.21 15.55 -17.49
CA LYS A 261 -3.60 16.78 -16.97
C LYS A 261 -3.05 16.61 -15.55
N HIS A 262 -3.82 15.95 -14.68
CA HIS A 262 -3.38 15.68 -13.32
C HIS A 262 -2.15 14.76 -13.29
N PHE A 263 -2.14 13.72 -14.12
CA PHE A 263 -1.01 12.81 -14.26
C PHE A 263 0.24 13.50 -14.82
N GLU A 264 0.10 14.39 -15.80
CA GLU A 264 1.20 15.22 -16.34
C GLU A 264 1.89 16.03 -15.24
N CYS A 265 1.13 16.61 -14.30
CA CYS A 265 1.67 17.33 -13.15
C CYS A 265 2.48 16.43 -12.19
N LEU A 266 2.09 15.15 -12.05
CA LEU A 266 2.76 14.21 -11.16
C LEU A 266 4.01 13.57 -11.78
N TYR A 267 3.94 13.23 -13.06
CA TYR A 267 4.97 12.43 -13.74
C TYR A 267 6.07 13.27 -14.40
N GLY A 268 5.74 14.51 -14.80
CA GLY A 268 6.59 15.39 -15.59
C GLY A 268 6.15 15.40 -17.05
N ASN A 269 5.65 16.56 -17.50
CA ASN A 269 5.09 16.75 -18.84
C ASN A 269 6.10 16.45 -19.96
N GLU A 270 7.39 16.68 -19.72
CA GLU A 270 8.47 16.43 -20.67
C GLU A 270 8.67 14.95 -21.03
N LYS A 271 8.11 14.03 -20.22
CA LYS A 271 8.17 12.59 -20.45
C LYS A 271 6.92 12.03 -21.11
N ILE A 272 5.92 12.87 -21.36
CA ILE A 272 4.65 12.47 -21.96
C ILE A 272 4.59 13.00 -23.40
N LYS A 273 4.39 12.09 -24.36
CA LYS A 273 4.20 12.40 -25.78
C LYS A 273 2.78 12.03 -26.20
N ARG A 274 2.28 12.71 -27.23
CA ARG A 274 1.01 12.36 -27.87
C ARG A 274 1.25 11.49 -29.08
N TYR A 275 0.36 10.53 -29.32
CA TYR A 275 0.52 9.52 -30.37
C TYR A 275 0.61 10.11 -31.79
N SER A 276 0.05 11.29 -32.05
CA SER A 276 0.27 12.00 -33.33
C SER A 276 1.74 12.24 -33.65
N ASN A 277 2.58 12.36 -32.62
CA ASN A 277 4.02 12.61 -32.72
C ASN A 277 4.86 11.33 -32.59
N CYS A 278 4.23 10.16 -32.40
CA CYS A 278 4.92 8.90 -32.09
C CYS A 278 5.19 8.01 -33.29
N LYS A 279 4.89 8.50 -34.50
CA LYS A 279 5.37 7.91 -35.75
C LYS A 279 6.89 8.09 -35.94
N GLU A 280 7.57 8.78 -35.03
CA GLU A 280 9.03 8.81 -34.99
C GLU A 280 9.54 7.44 -34.52
N GLU A 281 10.18 6.67 -35.41
CA GLU A 281 10.66 5.29 -35.16
C GLU A 281 11.45 5.13 -33.85
N HIS A 282 12.10 6.18 -33.36
CA HIS A 282 12.93 6.12 -32.14
C HIS A 282 12.12 5.99 -30.84
N ASP A 283 10.86 6.40 -30.80
CA ASP A 283 10.03 6.31 -29.58
C ASP A 283 9.34 4.96 -29.43
N ILE A 284 9.26 4.17 -30.50
CA ILE A 284 8.69 2.83 -30.49
C ILE A 284 9.78 1.83 -30.12
N ASN A 285 10.02 1.68 -28.82
CA ASN A 285 10.99 0.74 -28.27
C ASN A 285 10.57 0.22 -26.89
N GLU A 286 11.18 -0.87 -26.44
CA GLU A 286 10.85 -1.60 -25.19
C GLU A 286 10.95 -0.79 -23.90
N ASN A 287 11.65 0.35 -23.91
CA ASN A 287 11.81 1.22 -22.73
C ASN A 287 10.70 2.26 -22.58
N ASN A 288 9.84 2.40 -23.59
CA ASN A 288 8.72 3.34 -23.60
C ASN A 288 7.39 2.60 -23.42
N LEU A 289 6.33 3.37 -23.18
CA LEU A 289 4.97 2.86 -23.01
C LEU A 289 4.02 3.57 -23.98
N LEU A 290 3.22 2.81 -24.72
CA LEU A 290 2.03 3.30 -25.42
C LEU A 290 0.78 3.03 -24.57
N VAL A 291 -0.04 4.05 -24.35
CA VAL A 291 -1.35 3.93 -23.70
C VAL A 291 -2.43 4.10 -24.76
N THR A 292 -3.17 3.04 -25.04
CA THR A 292 -4.22 3.02 -26.07
C THR A 292 -5.33 2.03 -25.75
N ASN A 293 -6.53 2.30 -26.25
CA ASN A 293 -7.66 1.37 -26.25
C ASN A 293 -7.94 0.79 -27.67
N SER A 294 -7.08 1.09 -28.64
CA SER A 294 -7.23 0.65 -30.04
C SER A 294 -6.54 -0.69 -30.26
N SER A 295 -7.32 -1.73 -30.58
CA SER A 295 -6.79 -3.05 -30.95
C SER A 295 -5.80 -2.97 -32.12
N ASP A 296 -6.09 -2.15 -33.12
CA ASP A 296 -5.25 -1.98 -34.31
C ASP A 296 -3.86 -1.44 -33.93
N LEU A 297 -3.79 -0.51 -32.97
CA LEU A 297 -2.51 0.01 -32.48
C LEU A 297 -1.77 -1.00 -31.62
N VAL A 298 -2.50 -1.83 -30.86
CA VAL A 298 -1.89 -2.92 -30.10
C VAL A 298 -1.30 -3.98 -31.03
N GLU A 299 -2.05 -4.43 -32.04
CA GLU A 299 -1.56 -5.38 -33.05
C GLU A 299 -0.34 -4.86 -33.79
N LEU A 300 -0.33 -3.57 -34.12
CA LEU A 300 0.76 -2.96 -34.86
C LEU A 300 2.06 -2.85 -34.05
N TYR A 301 1.98 -2.60 -32.74
CA TYR A 301 3.16 -2.21 -31.95
C TYR A 301 3.51 -3.11 -30.75
N ASN A 302 2.69 -4.11 -30.39
CA ASN A 302 2.91 -4.93 -29.19
C ASN A 302 4.29 -5.63 -29.14
N SER A 303 4.93 -5.83 -30.29
CA SER A 303 6.23 -6.48 -30.41
C SER A 303 7.40 -5.50 -30.29
N ASN A 304 7.13 -4.19 -30.27
CA ASN A 304 8.16 -3.15 -30.32
C ASN A 304 8.14 -2.20 -29.11
N ILE A 305 6.98 -2.03 -28.45
CA ILE A 305 6.81 -1.14 -27.30
C ILE A 305 5.94 -1.79 -26.24
N GLN A 306 6.14 -1.43 -24.98
CA GLN A 306 5.23 -1.84 -23.92
C GLN A 306 3.89 -1.11 -24.07
N ILE A 307 2.79 -1.78 -23.76
CA ILE A 307 1.45 -1.22 -23.95
C ILE A 307 0.67 -1.27 -22.64
N ALA A 308 -0.06 -0.20 -22.34
CA ALA A 308 -1.08 -0.17 -21.31
C ALA A 308 -2.44 0.21 -21.91
N THR A 309 -3.52 -0.35 -21.34
CA THR A 309 -4.87 -0.13 -21.84
C THR A 309 -5.87 -0.10 -20.69
N PHE A 310 -6.95 0.67 -20.86
CA PHE A 310 -8.12 0.63 -19.99
C PHE A 310 -9.11 -0.46 -20.37
N ASN A 311 -8.90 -1.10 -21.53
CA ASN A 311 -9.76 -2.16 -22.03
C ASN A 311 -9.26 -3.53 -21.57
N LYS A 312 -9.96 -4.11 -20.59
CA LYS A 312 -9.60 -5.42 -20.00
C LYS A 312 -9.58 -6.58 -20.99
N ASN A 313 -10.40 -6.51 -22.04
CA ASN A 313 -10.40 -7.54 -23.08
C ASN A 313 -9.10 -7.47 -23.88
N ILE A 314 -8.68 -6.27 -24.29
CA ILE A 314 -7.40 -6.03 -24.97
C ILE A 314 -6.24 -6.43 -24.05
N ALA A 315 -6.28 -6.03 -22.77
CA ALA A 315 -5.25 -6.39 -21.81
C ALA A 315 -5.06 -7.91 -21.71
N SER A 316 -6.17 -8.65 -21.62
CA SER A 316 -6.15 -10.10 -21.54
C SER A 316 -5.74 -10.78 -22.86
N GLU A 317 -6.23 -10.29 -23.99
CA GLU A 317 -6.00 -10.88 -25.33
C GLU A 317 -4.53 -10.73 -25.75
N TYR A 318 -3.97 -9.53 -25.59
CA TYR A 318 -2.61 -9.22 -26.02
C TYR A 318 -1.58 -9.34 -24.88
N ASN A 319 -2.01 -9.69 -23.67
CA ASN A 319 -1.15 -9.79 -22.48
C ASN A 319 -0.35 -8.50 -22.22
N VAL A 320 -1.04 -7.36 -22.29
CA VAL A 320 -0.48 -6.01 -22.05
C VAL A 320 -0.92 -5.47 -20.69
N PHE A 321 -0.40 -4.32 -20.25
CA PHE A 321 -0.75 -3.79 -18.94
C PHE A 321 -2.24 -3.38 -18.85
N ASP A 322 -2.97 -4.00 -17.92
CA ASP A 322 -4.30 -3.58 -17.49
C ASP A 322 -4.20 -2.42 -16.49
N ILE A 323 -4.86 -1.30 -16.78
CA ILE A 323 -4.96 -0.13 -15.88
C ILE A 323 -6.42 0.28 -15.68
N ASP A 324 -6.82 0.53 -14.43
CA ASP A 324 -8.16 1.05 -14.14
C ASP A 324 -8.17 2.59 -14.11
N TYR A 325 -7.01 3.22 -13.84
CA TYR A 325 -6.86 4.66 -13.70
C TYR A 325 -5.55 5.16 -14.33
N MET A 326 -5.53 6.41 -14.80
CA MET A 326 -4.31 7.05 -15.32
C MET A 326 -3.13 6.96 -14.35
N ASN A 327 -3.36 7.12 -13.05
CA ASN A 327 -2.28 7.10 -12.07
C ASN A 327 -1.74 5.67 -11.77
N ASP A 328 -2.40 4.61 -12.27
CA ASP A 328 -1.85 3.25 -12.18
C ASP A 328 -0.53 3.14 -12.98
N LEU A 329 -0.32 4.03 -13.96
CA LEU A 329 0.94 4.18 -14.69
C LEU A 329 2.16 4.45 -13.79
N LEU A 330 1.95 5.01 -12.57
CA LEU A 330 3.01 5.23 -11.59
C LEU A 330 3.49 3.93 -10.93
N ALA A 331 2.77 2.83 -11.11
CA ALA A 331 2.97 1.56 -10.44
C ALA A 331 2.91 0.35 -11.42
N LEU A 332 3.32 0.57 -12.67
CA LEU A 332 3.44 -0.50 -13.67
C LEU A 332 4.47 -1.53 -13.26
N ARG A 333 4.19 -2.79 -13.60
CA ARG A 333 4.93 -3.93 -13.07
C ARG A 333 4.72 -5.21 -13.86
N PHE A 334 5.80 -5.93 -14.12
CA PHE A 334 5.81 -7.26 -14.73
C PHE A 334 6.00 -8.33 -13.68
N ILE A 335 5.61 -9.58 -13.96
CA ILE A 335 6.00 -10.72 -13.14
C ILE A 335 7.50 -10.98 -13.34
N LYS A 336 8.25 -11.17 -12.25
CA LYS A 336 9.68 -11.55 -12.29
C LYS A 336 9.78 -12.97 -12.84
N ASP A 337 10.49 -13.12 -13.97
CA ASP A 337 10.89 -14.38 -14.59
C ASP A 337 9.75 -15.41 -14.71
N ASN A 338 9.01 -15.35 -15.84
CA ASN A 338 8.10 -16.37 -16.38
C ASN A 338 7.88 -17.62 -15.50
N ALA A 339 6.94 -17.52 -14.57
CA ALA A 339 5.99 -18.61 -14.39
C ALA A 339 4.64 -18.04 -14.81
N ILE A 340 4.30 -18.26 -16.08
CA ILE A 340 2.92 -18.17 -16.57
C ILE A 340 2.11 -19.07 -15.64
N TYR A 341 1.32 -18.47 -14.76
CA TYR A 341 0.23 -19.18 -14.10
C TYR A 341 -1.04 -18.79 -14.86
N ASN A 342 -1.49 -19.73 -15.69
CA ASN A 342 -2.86 -19.79 -16.17
C ASN A 342 -3.87 -19.66 -15.01
#